data_AF-A0A091FDG8-F1
#
_entry.id   AF-A0A091FDG8-F1
#
_cell.length_a   1.000
_cell.length_b   1.000
_cell.length_c   1.000
_cell.angle_alpha   90.00
_cell.angle_beta   90.00
_cell.angle_gamma   90.00
#
_symmetry.space_group_name_H-M   'P 1'
#
loop_
_entity.id
_entity.type
_entity.pdbx_description
1 polymer ?
#
loop_
_entity_poly.entity_id
_entity_poly.type
_entity_poly.pdbx_seq_one_letter_code
_entity_poly.pdbx_strand_id
1 'polypeptide(L)' 'MTSRGFQVIVPDLRGFGDSDAPEGKENYTLETIVGDVTALMDQLGINRALVVGHDWGATGFRLMCRSA' A
#
# COMPACT_ATOMS: atom_id res chain seq x y z
N MET A 1 13.34 11.82 -3.28
CA MET A 1 13.56 10.40 -3.64
C MET A 1 13.87 10.27 -5.13
N THR A 2 13.03 10.81 -6.02
CA THR A 2 13.27 10.80 -7.49
C THR A 2 14.60 11.45 -7.91
N SER A 3 14.97 12.60 -7.34
CA SER A 3 16.27 13.25 -7.58
C SER A 3 17.50 12.43 -7.17
N ARG A 4 17.29 11.34 -6.41
CA ARG A 4 18.32 10.37 -6.01
C ARG A 4 18.24 9.07 -6.81
N GLY A 5 17.47 9.03 -7.90
CA GLY A 5 17.37 7.88 -8.80
C GLY A 5 16.37 6.80 -8.38
N PHE A 6 15.54 7.05 -7.35
CA PHE A 6 14.51 6.08 -6.94
C PHE A 6 13.28 6.20 -7.84
N GLN A 7 12.76 5.07 -8.31
CA GLN A 7 11.37 4.98 -8.73
C GLN A 7 10.48 5.13 -7.49
N VAL A 8 9.52 6.04 -7.54
CA VAL A 8 8.61 6.32 -6.42
C VAL A 8 7.19 6.05 -6.90
N ILE A 9 6.49 5.19 -6.17
CA ILE A 9 5.10 4.83 -6.43
C ILE A 9 4.31 5.28 -5.21
N VAL A 10 3.28 6.09 -5.44
CA VAL A 10 2.42 6.66 -4.39
C VAL A 10 0.99 6.33 -4.76
N PRO A 11 0.48 5.14 -4.38
CA PRO A 11 -0.88 4.78 -4.67
C PRO A 11 -1.84 5.51 -3.72
N ASP A 12 -3.01 5.86 -4.23
CA ASP A 12 -4.14 6.13 -3.36
C ASP A 12 -4.61 4.80 -2.76
N LEU A 13 -4.84 4.77 -1.45
CA LEU A 13 -5.42 3.59 -0.80
C LEU A 13 -6.92 3.54 -1.09
N ARG A 14 -7.53 2.35 -1.01
CA ARG A 14 -8.99 2.21 -1.08
C ARG A 14 -9.70 3.24 -0.20
N GLY A 15 -10.76 3.86 -0.71
CA GLY A 15 -11.48 4.93 -0.04
C GLY A 15 -10.82 6.31 -0.08
N PHE A 16 -9.70 6.48 -0.79
CA PHE A 16 -9.02 7.76 -0.96
C PHE A 16 -8.76 8.07 -2.44
N GLY A 17 -8.72 9.37 -2.74
CA GLY A 17 -8.30 9.89 -4.04
C GLY A 17 -9.06 9.28 -5.22
N ASP A 18 -8.31 8.76 -6.19
CA ASP A 18 -8.86 8.15 -7.41
C ASP A 18 -9.11 6.64 -7.28
N SER A 19 -8.88 6.05 -6.10
CA SER A 19 -9.22 4.65 -5.84
C SER A 19 -10.68 4.47 -5.49
N ASP A 20 -11.22 3.30 -5.80
CA ASP A 20 -12.58 2.92 -5.41
C ASP A 20 -12.78 3.01 -3.88
N ALA A 21 -14.02 3.30 -3.48
CA ALA A 21 -14.44 3.42 -2.08
C ALA A 21 -15.56 2.43 -1.76
N PRO A 22 -15.26 1.14 -1.51
CA PRO A 22 -16.26 0.13 -1.18
C PRO A 22 -17.04 0.48 0.08
N GLU A 23 -18.37 0.30 0.06
CA GLU A 23 -19.19 0.49 1.27
C GLU A 23 -18.87 -0.56 2.33
N GLY A 24 -19.07 -0.24 3.61
CA GLY A 24 -18.88 -1.17 4.72
C GLY A 24 -17.49 -1.10 5.37
N LYS A 25 -17.46 -1.10 6.71
CA LYS A 25 -16.21 -0.93 7.49
C LYS A 25 -15.30 -2.15 7.39
N GLU A 26 -15.89 -3.32 7.17
CA GLU A 26 -15.22 -4.59 6.93
C GLU A 26 -14.28 -4.58 5.72
N ASN A 27 -14.48 -3.65 4.78
CA ASN A 27 -13.61 -3.49 3.62
C ASN A 27 -12.33 -2.69 3.91
N TYR A 28 -12.14 -2.22 5.14
CA TYR A 28 -11.02 -1.36 5.54
C TYR A 28 -10.17 -1.97 6.68
N THR A 29 -10.09 -3.30 6.75
CA THR A 29 -9.17 -3.97 7.67
C THR A 29 -7.71 -3.74 7.26
N LEU A 30 -6.78 -3.88 8.20
CA LEU A 30 -5.35 -3.75 7.92
C LEU A 30 -4.88 -4.83 6.93
N GLU A 31 -5.40 -6.04 7.06
CA GLU A 31 -5.15 -7.16 6.17
C GLU A 31 -5.56 -6.84 4.74
N THR A 32 -6.73 -6.21 4.58
CA THR A 32 -7.23 -5.78 3.28
C THR A 32 -6.34 -4.69 2.66
N ILE A 33 -5.96 -3.67 3.43
CA ILE A 33 -5.08 -2.59 2.96
C ILE A 33 -3.70 -3.15 2.57
N VAL A 34 -3.13 -4.06 3.35
CA VAL A 34 -1.88 -4.75 3.02
C VAL A 34 -2.04 -5.58 1.75
N GLY A 35 -3.17 -6.28 1.62
CA GLY A 35 -3.51 -7.07 0.43
C GLY A 35 -3.51 -6.24 -0.84
N ASP A 36 -4.11 -5.04 -0.82
CA ASP A 36 -4.14 -4.15 -1.99
C ASP A 36 -2.74 -3.74 -2.44
N VAL A 37 -1.88 -3.34 -1.50
CA VAL A 37 -0.54 -2.86 -1.83
C VAL A 37 0.36 -4.01 -2.27
N THR A 38 0.23 -5.21 -1.69
CA THR A 38 0.91 -6.41 -2.18
C THR A 38 0.44 -6.76 -3.60
N ALA A 39 -0.87 -6.76 -3.85
CA ALA A 39 -1.41 -7.05 -5.18
C ALA A 39 -0.96 -6.01 -6.22
N LEU A 40 -0.87 -4.73 -5.84
CA LEU A 40 -0.29 -3.69 -6.69
C LEU A 40 1.18 -3.97 -7.01
N MET A 41 1.99 -4.38 -6.02
CA MET A 41 3.39 -4.75 -6.25
C MET A 41 3.50 -5.93 -7.23
N ASP A 42 2.66 -6.95 -7.08
CA ASP A 42 2.63 -8.11 -7.98
C ASP A 42 2.28 -7.70 -9.42
N GLN A 43 1.26 -6.87 -9.62
CA GLN A 43 0.87 -6.37 -10.94
C GLN A 43 1.96 -5.53 -11.61
N LEU A 44 2.75 -4.81 -10.81
CA LEU A 44 3.87 -4.01 -11.28
C LEU A 44 5.19 -4.81 -11.39
N GLY A 45 5.21 -6.10 -11.00
CA GLY A 45 6.40 -6.95 -11.02
C GLY A 45 7.47 -6.55 -9.99
N ILE A 46 7.07 -5.94 -8.87
CA ILE A 46 7.97 -5.42 -7.84
C ILE A 46 8.13 -6.44 -6.71
N ASN A 47 9.22 -7.19 -6.74
CA ASN A 47 9.50 -8.20 -5.72
C ASN A 47 9.99 -7.63 -4.37
N ARG A 48 10.61 -6.44 -4.39
CA ARG A 48 11.12 -5.77 -3.18
C ARG A 48 11.01 -4.26 -3.34
N ALA A 49 10.58 -3.58 -2.28
CA ALA A 49 10.48 -2.13 -2.23
C ALA A 49 10.88 -1.59 -0.85
N LEU A 50 11.33 -0.34 -0.82
CA LEU A 50 11.36 0.43 0.42
C LEU A 50 9.96 1.00 0.63
N VAL A 51 9.32 0.61 1.72
CA VAL A 51 7.95 1.03 2.03
C VAL A 51 7.97 2.15 3.05
N VAL A 52 7.28 3.25 2.75
CA VAL A 52 7.15 4.41 3.62
C VAL A 52 5.67 4.60 3.90
N GLY A 53 5.30 4.67 5.18
CA GLY A 53 3.92 4.85 5.61
C GLY A 53 3.80 5.93 6.67
N HIS A 54 2.65 6.60 6.68
CA HIS A 54 2.21 7.52 7.72
C HIS A 54 0.79 7.13 8.15
N ASP A 55 0.47 7.21 9.44
CA ASP A 55 -0.87 6.92 9.99
C ASP A 55 -1.37 5.49 9.62
N TRP A 56 -2.51 5.34 8.95
CA TRP A 56 -2.98 4.03 8.43
C TRP A 56 -1.95 3.36 7.53
N GLY A 57 -1.25 4.12 6.69
CA GLY A 57 -0.16 3.60 5.86
C GLY A 57 1.00 3.07 6.71
N ALA A 58 1.36 3.73 7.82
CA ALA A 58 2.40 3.22 8.72
C ALA A 58 1.96 1.92 9.39
N THR A 59 0.70 1.85 9.82
CA THR A 59 0.15 0.69 10.53
C THR A 59 0.02 -0.53 9.62
N GLY A 60 -0.53 -0.35 8.42
CA GLY A 60 -0.64 -1.41 7.42
C GLY A 60 0.74 -1.90 6.97
N PHE A 61 1.65 -1.00 6.62
CA PHE A 61 2.97 -1.40 6.10
C PHE A 61 3.87 -2.06 7.15
N ARG A 62 3.65 -1.76 8.44
CA ARG A 62 4.29 -2.54 9.51
C ARG A 62 3.88 -4.02 9.49
N LEU A 63 2.63 -4.32 9.15
CA LEU A 63 2.16 -5.70 9.04
C LEU A 63 2.74 -6.38 7.79
N MET A 64 2.79 -5.68 6.65
CA MET A 64 3.40 -6.17 5.41
C MET A 64 4.85 -6.62 5.61
N CYS A 65 5.68 -5.81 6.25
CA CYS A 65 7.10 -6.13 6.48
C CYS A 65 7.33 -7.31 7.44
N ARG A 66 6.32 -7.76 8.19
CA ARG A 66 6.42 -8.92 9.10
C ARG A 66 6.02 -10.24 8.45
N SER A 67 5.38 -10.18 7.28
CA SER A 67 4.87 -11.34 6.54
C SER A 67 5.75 -11.71 5.34
N ALA A 68 6.85 -10.99 5.11
CA ALA A 68 7.83 -11.19 4.04
C ALA A 68 9.12 -11.84 4.55
#